data_AF-A0A177QAE0-F1
#
_entry.id   AF-A0A177QAE0-F1
#
_cell.length_a   1.000
_cell.length_b   1.000
_cell.length_c   1.000
_cell.angle_alpha   90.00
_cell.angle_beta   90.00
_cell.angle_gamma   90.00
#
_symmetry.space_group_name_H-M   'P 1'
#
loop_
_entity.id
_entity.type
_entity.pdbx_description
1 polymer ?
#
loop_
_entity_poly.entity_id
_entity_poly.type
_entity_poly.pdbx_seq_one_letter_code
_entity_poly.pdbx_strand_id
1 'polypeptide(L)'
;MARATGDQEWVAEGRAAEDFVHAMWQPQGGYFAVGTTEDGTTRNLYLALDAQIWPLLAIPGGVARYSTAMKQDKLRDGDGFAYSEAQKGLWTEGTAQVALLYKLTGREPQAESLMTAIDTLRTPDGSYFATNTKALPTGFMLDTDPTQPRQYFQIAHLAALSWVALAQRRYNPFTGTNSLP
;
A
#
# COMPACT_ATOMS: atom_id res chain seq x y z
N MET A 1 -13.90 11.33 6.89
CA MET A 1 -15.36 11.60 6.94
C MET A 1 -15.79 12.40 8.17
N ALA A 2 -15.43 11.99 9.39
CA ALA A 2 -15.79 12.73 10.62
C ALA A 2 -15.41 14.23 10.57
N ARG A 3 -14.17 14.57 10.18
CA ARG A 3 -13.73 15.96 10.02
C ARG A 3 -14.55 16.77 8.99
N ALA A 4 -15.01 16.12 7.93
CA ALA A 4 -15.69 16.79 6.82
C ALA A 4 -17.19 17.00 7.07
N THR A 5 -17.80 16.12 7.87
CA THR A 5 -19.26 16.07 8.08
C THR A 5 -19.67 16.49 9.49
N GLY A 6 -18.77 16.39 10.47
CA GLY A 6 -19.09 16.60 11.89
C GLY A 6 -19.88 15.46 12.53
N ASP A 7 -20.21 14.40 11.78
CA ASP A 7 -21.02 13.29 12.27
C ASP A 7 -20.18 12.31 13.10
N GLN A 8 -20.68 12.01 14.31
CA GLN A 8 -20.01 11.15 15.29
C GLN A 8 -20.02 9.67 14.88
N GLU A 9 -20.94 9.25 14.01
CA GLU A 9 -20.97 7.89 13.46
C GLU A 9 -19.62 7.57 12.78
N TRP A 10 -19.08 8.50 12.00
CA TRP A 10 -17.78 8.33 11.35
C TRP A 10 -16.60 8.21 12.32
N VAL A 11 -16.74 8.69 13.56
CA VAL A 11 -15.73 8.50 14.60
C VAL A 11 -15.80 7.07 15.15
N ALA A 12 -17.01 6.53 15.32
CA ALA A 12 -17.20 5.14 15.73
C ALA A 12 -16.68 4.16 14.67
N GLU A 13 -17.06 4.37 13.41
CA GLU A 13 -16.58 3.56 12.27
C GLU A 13 -15.06 3.64 12.10
N GLY A 14 -14.47 4.83 12.29
CA GLY A 14 -13.01 5.00 12.26
C GLY A 14 -12.30 4.17 13.32
N ARG A 15 -12.83 4.13 14.55
CA ARG A 15 -12.27 3.30 15.63
C ARG A 15 -12.42 1.81 15.33
N ALA A 16 -13.57 1.37 14.84
CA ALA A 16 -13.78 -0.03 14.47
C ALA A 16 -12.80 -0.48 13.36
N ALA A 17 -12.56 0.37 12.37
CA ALA A 17 -11.57 0.11 11.33
C ALA A 17 -10.13 0.04 11.88
N GLU A 18 -9.77 0.94 12.79
CA GLU A 18 -8.46 0.92 13.45
C GLU A 18 -8.25 -0.36 14.28
N ASP A 19 -9.27 -0.77 15.07
CA ASP A 19 -9.25 -2.00 15.85
C ASP A 19 -9.09 -3.24 14.95
N PHE A 20 -9.76 -3.26 13.79
CA PHE A 20 -9.59 -4.32 12.80
C PHE A 20 -8.15 -4.41 12.28
N VAL A 21 -7.56 -3.27 11.88
CA VAL A 21 -6.17 -3.24 11.41
C VAL A 21 -5.20 -3.68 12.51
N HIS A 22 -5.44 -3.28 13.76
CA HIS A 22 -4.66 -3.75 14.90
C HIS A 22 -4.73 -5.28 15.07
N ALA A 23 -5.90 -5.89 14.90
CA ALA A 23 -6.09 -7.33 14.97
C ALA A 23 -5.35 -8.10 13.86
N MET A 24 -5.07 -7.44 12.73
CA MET A 24 -4.32 -8.05 11.61
C MET A 24 -2.82 -8.16 11.89
N TRP A 25 -2.29 -7.47 12.91
CA TRP A 25 -0.86 -7.55 13.25
C TRP A 25 -0.44 -8.95 13.70
N GLN A 26 0.63 -9.48 13.10
CA GLN A 26 1.27 -10.74 13.48
C GLN A 26 2.61 -10.46 14.19
N PRO A 27 2.65 -10.38 15.53
CA PRO A 27 3.85 -9.97 16.24
C PRO A 27 5.02 -10.95 16.08
N GLN A 28 4.76 -12.25 15.95
CA GLN A 28 5.82 -13.24 15.72
C GLN A 28 6.44 -13.11 14.32
N GLY A 29 5.65 -12.73 13.33
CA GLY A 29 6.10 -12.55 11.95
C GLY A 29 6.58 -11.13 11.64
N GLY A 30 6.15 -10.13 12.42
CA GLY A 30 6.46 -8.73 12.20
C GLY A 30 5.77 -8.11 10.98
N TYR A 31 4.61 -8.61 10.58
CA TYR A 31 3.84 -8.17 9.42
C TYR A 31 2.33 -8.11 9.70
N PHE A 32 1.57 -7.42 8.85
CA PHE A 32 0.11 -7.42 8.87
C PHE A 32 -0.46 -8.52 7.96
N ALA A 33 -1.41 -9.30 8.47
CA ALA A 33 -2.31 -10.07 7.62
C ALA A 33 -3.05 -9.10 6.67
N VAL A 34 -3.36 -9.56 5.45
CA VAL A 34 -4.05 -8.72 4.45
C VAL A 34 -5.56 -8.57 4.72
N GLY A 35 -6.07 -9.31 5.70
CA GLY A 35 -7.47 -9.28 6.11
C GLY A 35 -7.87 -10.61 6.71
N THR A 36 -9.14 -10.97 6.55
CA THR A 36 -9.69 -12.27 6.93
C THR A 36 -9.91 -13.15 5.69
N THR A 37 -10.13 -14.45 5.91
CA THR A 37 -10.71 -15.33 4.91
C THR A 37 -12.22 -15.08 4.81
N GLU A 38 -12.90 -15.84 3.96
CA GLU A 38 -14.35 -15.71 3.72
C GLU A 38 -15.22 -15.94 4.98
N ASP A 39 -14.69 -16.60 6.02
CA ASP A 39 -15.40 -16.78 7.29
C ASP A 39 -15.47 -15.49 8.15
N GLY A 40 -14.84 -14.41 7.67
CA GLY A 40 -14.81 -13.11 8.35
C GLY A 40 -13.99 -13.08 9.64
N THR A 41 -13.32 -14.16 10.01
CA THR A 41 -12.69 -14.35 11.34
C THR A 41 -11.25 -14.83 11.24
N THR A 42 -10.98 -15.84 10.42
CA THR A 42 -9.65 -16.41 10.25
C THR A 42 -8.77 -15.41 9.49
N ARG A 43 -7.61 -15.08 10.03
CA ARG A 43 -6.68 -14.13 9.39
C ARG A 43 -6.09 -14.73 8.12
N ASN A 44 -6.12 -13.97 7.03
CA ASN A 44 -5.44 -14.29 5.79
C ASN A 44 -3.99 -13.80 5.85
N LEU A 45 -3.05 -14.73 6.00
CA LEU A 45 -1.63 -14.43 6.20
C LEU A 45 -0.88 -14.11 4.91
N TYR A 46 -1.58 -13.98 3.79
CA TYR A 46 -0.97 -13.54 2.54
C TYR A 46 -0.34 -12.14 2.69
N LEU A 47 0.85 -11.95 2.12
CA LEU A 47 1.55 -10.68 2.15
C LEU A 47 1.19 -9.84 0.92
N ALA A 48 0.49 -8.74 1.17
CA ALA A 48 0.24 -7.67 0.21
C ALA A 48 0.87 -6.37 0.74
N LEU A 49 1.48 -5.60 -0.16
CA LEU A 49 2.29 -4.44 0.19
C LEU A 49 1.49 -3.31 0.86
N ASP A 50 0.30 -3.00 0.34
CA ASP A 50 -0.58 -1.97 0.88
C ASP A 50 -0.94 -2.23 2.35
N ALA A 51 -1.28 -3.47 2.70
CA ALA A 51 -1.54 -3.91 4.07
C ALA A 51 -0.35 -3.67 5.02
N GLN A 52 0.88 -3.63 4.51
CA GLN A 52 2.07 -3.35 5.32
C GLN A 52 2.34 -1.85 5.48
N ILE A 53 1.93 -1.03 4.52
CA ILE A 53 2.30 0.38 4.44
C ILE A 53 1.21 1.31 4.99
N TRP A 54 -0.06 1.04 4.68
CA TRP A 54 -1.16 1.90 5.10
C TRP A 54 -1.28 2.05 6.62
N PRO A 55 -1.11 1.01 7.46
CA PRO A 55 -1.15 1.16 8.91
C PRO A 55 -0.10 2.16 9.42
N LEU A 56 1.07 2.23 8.76
CA LEU A 56 2.15 3.14 9.12
C LEU A 56 1.84 4.61 8.75
N LEU A 57 1.00 4.82 7.74
CA LEU A 57 0.56 6.14 7.28
C LEU A 57 -0.71 6.62 8.00
N ALA A 58 -1.54 5.71 8.49
CA ALA A 58 -2.88 6.00 9.00
C ALA A 58 -3.01 5.98 10.52
N ILE A 59 -2.29 5.09 11.21
CA ILE A 59 -2.45 4.87 12.66
C ILE A 59 -1.45 5.72 13.45
N PRO A 60 -1.90 6.51 14.45
CA PRO A 60 -1.01 7.25 15.34
C PRO A 60 0.06 6.36 15.97
N GLY A 61 1.33 6.75 15.84
CA GLY A 61 2.47 5.96 16.33
C GLY A 61 2.72 4.64 15.57
N GLY A 62 2.03 4.39 14.45
CA GLY A 62 2.14 3.17 13.66
C GLY A 62 3.57 2.85 13.22
N VAL A 63 4.33 3.84 12.76
CA VAL A 63 5.75 3.68 12.39
C VAL A 63 6.61 3.13 13.53
N ALA A 64 6.40 3.61 14.75
CA ALA A 64 7.16 3.14 15.91
C ALA A 64 6.72 1.74 16.33
N ARG A 65 5.40 1.53 16.43
CA ARG A 65 4.80 0.27 16.91
C ARG A 65 5.01 -0.90 15.95
N TYR A 66 5.00 -0.64 14.65
CA TYR A 66 5.04 -1.65 13.59
C TYR A 66 6.25 -1.48 12.66
N SER A 67 7.37 -1.00 13.20
CA SER A 67 8.57 -0.67 12.42
C SER A 67 9.10 -1.83 11.56
N THR A 68 8.85 -3.09 11.93
CA THR A 68 9.22 -4.25 11.11
C THR A 68 8.40 -4.38 9.83
N ALA A 69 7.18 -3.84 9.79
CA ALA A 69 6.37 -3.77 8.57
C ALA A 69 7.01 -2.86 7.49
N MET A 70 8.03 -2.06 7.84
CA MET A 70 8.80 -1.33 6.83
C MET A 70 9.82 -2.21 6.09
N LYS A 71 10.16 -3.38 6.64
CA LYS A 71 11.16 -4.30 6.09
C LYS A 71 10.50 -5.28 5.11
N GLN A 72 10.09 -4.75 3.97
CA GLN A 72 9.38 -5.51 2.93
C GLN A 72 10.30 -6.10 1.88
N ASP A 73 11.41 -6.72 2.30
CA ASP A 73 12.40 -7.31 1.39
C ASP A 73 11.78 -8.39 0.50
N LYS A 74 10.80 -9.13 1.04
CA LYS A 74 10.03 -10.15 0.30
C LYS A 74 9.11 -9.60 -0.79
N LEU A 75 8.84 -8.30 -0.75
CA LEU A 75 8.00 -7.60 -1.72
C LEU A 75 8.81 -6.69 -2.64
N ARG A 76 10.13 -6.57 -2.45
CA ARG A 76 11.01 -5.86 -3.38
C ARG A 76 11.01 -6.58 -4.72
N ASP A 77 10.97 -5.82 -5.80
CA ASP A 77 11.10 -6.36 -7.16
C ASP A 77 11.75 -5.31 -8.07
N GLY A 78 12.97 -5.63 -8.52
CA GLY A 78 13.86 -4.66 -9.17
C GLY A 78 14.07 -3.42 -8.32
N ASP A 79 13.87 -2.25 -8.93
CA ASP A 79 14.06 -0.95 -8.28
C ASP A 79 12.85 -0.49 -7.44
N GLY A 80 11.77 -1.27 -7.40
CA GLY A 80 10.53 -0.93 -6.70
C GLY A 80 10.01 -2.07 -5.83
N PHE A 81 8.69 -2.20 -5.78
CA PHE A 81 8.01 -3.26 -5.05
C PHE A 81 6.92 -3.90 -5.90
N ALA A 82 6.75 -5.21 -5.75
CA ALA A 82 5.60 -5.94 -6.26
C ALA A 82 4.39 -5.77 -5.33
N TYR A 83 3.22 -6.14 -5.83
CA TYR A 83 2.00 -6.20 -5.01
C TYR A 83 2.13 -7.24 -3.89
N SER A 84 2.70 -8.40 -4.19
CA SER A 84 2.80 -9.54 -3.27
C SER A 84 4.09 -10.33 -3.44
N GLU A 85 4.27 -11.38 -2.62
CA GLU A 85 5.42 -12.29 -2.63
C GLU A 85 5.63 -13.03 -3.97
N ALA A 86 4.68 -12.95 -4.90
CA ALA A 86 4.85 -13.50 -6.24
C ALA A 86 5.96 -12.80 -7.05
N GLN A 87 6.30 -11.55 -6.71
CA GLN A 87 7.38 -10.75 -7.33
C GLN A 87 7.38 -10.85 -8.86
N LYS A 88 6.32 -10.32 -9.47
CA LYS A 88 6.06 -10.39 -10.93
C LYS A 88 6.08 -9.02 -11.61
N GLY A 89 6.86 -8.11 -11.07
CA GLY A 89 7.05 -6.76 -11.56
C GLY A 89 6.83 -5.71 -10.49
N LEU A 90 7.27 -4.50 -10.84
CA LEU A 90 7.02 -3.29 -10.06
C LEU A 90 5.53 -2.95 -10.17
N TRP A 91 4.88 -2.80 -9.02
CA TRP A 91 3.54 -2.25 -8.86
C TRP A 91 3.63 -0.77 -8.49
N THR A 92 3.24 0.11 -9.42
CA THR A 92 3.51 1.55 -9.34
C THR A 92 2.85 2.20 -8.12
N GLU A 93 1.59 1.84 -7.86
CA GLU A 93 0.83 2.37 -6.74
C GLU A 93 1.49 2.05 -5.40
N GLY A 94 1.78 0.77 -5.13
CA GLY A 94 2.41 0.39 -3.87
C GLY A 94 3.83 0.91 -3.73
N THR A 95 4.60 0.97 -4.84
CA THR A 95 5.93 1.59 -4.83
C THR A 95 5.85 3.08 -4.44
N ALA A 96 4.83 3.80 -4.93
CA ALA A 96 4.59 5.19 -4.57
C ALA A 96 4.13 5.36 -3.11
N GLN A 97 3.33 4.43 -2.58
CA GLN A 97 2.98 4.39 -1.16
C GLN A 97 4.22 4.27 -0.26
N VAL A 98 5.16 3.38 -0.62
CA VAL A 98 6.44 3.24 0.10
C VAL A 98 7.29 4.50 -0.03
N ALA A 99 7.36 5.10 -1.22
CA ALA A 99 8.07 6.35 -1.44
C ALA A 99 7.53 7.47 -0.54
N LEU A 100 6.20 7.63 -0.45
CA LEU A 100 5.57 8.57 0.47
C LEU A 100 5.96 8.30 1.93
N LEU A 101 5.88 7.05 2.39
CA LEU A 101 6.28 6.68 3.75
C LEU A 101 7.76 7.04 4.02
N TYR A 102 8.66 6.78 3.07
CA TYR A 102 10.07 7.14 3.18
C TYR A 102 10.28 8.66 3.27
N LYS A 103 9.56 9.46 2.48
CA LYS A 103 9.59 10.93 2.62
C LYS A 103 9.11 11.39 4.00
N LEU A 104 8.03 10.81 4.49
CA LEU A 104 7.45 11.17 5.79
C LEU A 104 8.33 10.72 6.97
N THR A 105 9.18 9.70 6.78
CA THR A 105 10.13 9.20 7.79
C THR A 105 11.57 9.70 7.61
N GLY A 106 11.80 10.67 6.71
CA GLY A 106 13.11 11.29 6.49
C GLY A 106 14.11 10.46 5.69
N ARG A 107 13.66 9.41 5.00
CA ARG A 107 14.47 8.54 4.12
C ARG A 107 14.43 9.06 2.67
N GLU A 108 14.78 10.32 2.48
CA GLU A 108 14.67 10.99 1.16
C GLU A 108 15.45 10.29 0.04
N PRO A 109 16.72 9.86 0.22
CA PRO A 109 17.45 9.19 -0.86
C PRO A 109 16.77 7.90 -1.35
N GLN A 110 16.22 7.12 -0.41
CA GLN A 110 15.47 5.91 -0.74
C GLN A 110 14.16 6.26 -1.44
N ALA A 111 13.45 7.30 -0.99
CA ALA A 111 12.25 7.75 -1.65
C ALA A 111 12.53 8.22 -3.10
N GLU A 112 13.58 9.00 -3.32
CA GLU A 112 13.97 9.50 -4.64
C GLU A 112 14.36 8.37 -5.61
N SER A 113 15.04 7.33 -5.11
CA SER A 113 15.32 6.13 -5.89
C SER A 113 14.03 5.45 -6.36
N LEU A 114 13.03 5.28 -5.48
CA LEU A 114 11.72 4.73 -5.85
C LEU A 114 10.98 5.62 -6.85
N MET A 115 11.01 6.94 -6.64
CA MET A 115 10.37 7.88 -7.56
C MET A 115 11.02 7.87 -8.95
N THR A 116 12.34 7.67 -9.02
CA THR A 116 13.08 7.53 -10.29
C THR A 116 12.65 6.27 -11.02
N ALA A 117 12.51 5.13 -10.31
CA ALA A 117 12.01 3.90 -10.89
C ALA A 117 10.58 4.06 -11.44
N ILE A 118 9.70 4.73 -10.68
CA ILE A 118 8.32 5.03 -11.09
C ILE A 118 8.27 5.92 -12.33
N ASP A 119 9.16 6.90 -12.47
CA ASP A 119 9.14 7.83 -13.61
C ASP A 119 9.33 7.15 -14.96
N THR A 120 9.99 5.98 -14.98
CA THR A 120 10.11 5.12 -16.17
C THR A 120 8.76 4.57 -16.68
N LEU A 121 7.72 4.61 -15.84
CA LEU A 121 6.36 4.12 -16.13
C LEU A 121 5.37 5.24 -16.45
N ARG A 122 5.87 6.47 -16.58
CA ARG A 122 5.06 7.63 -16.97
C ARG A 122 4.67 7.53 -18.45
N THR A 123 3.40 7.76 -18.74
CA THR A 123 2.87 7.81 -20.11
C THR A 123 2.97 9.23 -20.69
N PRO A 124 2.91 9.40 -22.04
CA PRO A 124 3.04 10.72 -22.66
C PRO A 124 1.98 11.75 -22.24
N ASP A 125 0.79 11.30 -21.84
CA ASP A 125 -0.30 12.15 -21.32
C ASP A 125 -0.10 12.54 -19.85
N GLY A 126 0.97 12.07 -19.20
CA GLY A 126 1.29 12.32 -17.80
C GLY A 126 0.66 11.34 -16.80
N SER A 127 -0.11 10.35 -17.27
CA SER A 127 -0.55 9.22 -16.44
C SER A 127 0.62 8.29 -16.08
N TYR A 128 0.34 7.24 -15.31
CA TYR A 128 1.31 6.18 -15.00
C TYR A 128 0.69 4.81 -15.26
N PHE A 129 1.48 3.88 -15.81
CA PHE A 129 1.07 2.48 -15.90
C PHE A 129 0.94 1.85 -14.51
N ALA A 130 -0.02 0.93 -14.32
CA ALA A 130 -0.18 0.22 -13.05
C ALA A 130 1.04 -0.65 -12.68
N THR A 131 1.72 -1.20 -13.69
CA THR A 131 2.88 -2.07 -13.53
C THR A 131 3.83 -1.98 -14.73
N ASN A 132 5.08 -2.39 -14.55
CA ASN A 132 6.09 -2.48 -15.61
C ASN A 132 6.02 -3.77 -16.45
N THR A 133 5.18 -4.74 -16.07
CA THR A 133 4.97 -5.99 -16.82
C THR A 133 3.59 -6.01 -17.47
N LYS A 134 3.44 -6.79 -18.55
CA LYS A 134 2.14 -6.90 -19.26
C LYS A 134 0.98 -7.23 -18.32
N ALA A 135 1.23 -8.11 -17.37
CA ALA A 135 0.31 -8.44 -16.30
C ALA A 135 1.08 -8.87 -15.04
N LEU A 136 0.59 -8.41 -13.89
CA LEU A 136 1.12 -8.68 -12.57
C LEU A 136 0.03 -9.37 -11.73
N PRO A 137 0.20 -10.63 -11.31
CA PRO A 137 -0.73 -11.30 -10.41
C PRO A 137 -0.66 -10.70 -9.00
N THR A 138 -1.83 -10.46 -8.42
CA THR A 138 -1.96 -10.04 -7.03
C THR A 138 -1.78 -11.20 -6.04
N GLY A 139 -2.06 -12.43 -6.51
CA GLY A 139 -2.12 -13.64 -5.69
C GLY A 139 -3.47 -13.93 -5.06
N PHE A 140 -4.39 -12.97 -5.10
CA PHE A 140 -5.81 -13.22 -4.83
C PHE A 140 -6.44 -13.90 -6.03
N MET A 141 -7.08 -15.04 -5.81
CA MET A 141 -7.70 -15.80 -6.90
C MET A 141 -9.05 -15.20 -7.32
N LEU A 142 -9.46 -15.49 -8.55
CA LEU A 142 -10.78 -15.14 -9.04
C LEU A 142 -11.83 -16.06 -8.43
N ASP A 143 -12.96 -15.50 -8.02
CA ASP A 143 -14.07 -16.29 -7.45
C ASP A 143 -14.70 -17.21 -8.52
N THR A 144 -14.63 -16.79 -9.79
CA THR A 144 -15.10 -17.56 -10.95
C THR A 144 -14.13 -18.65 -11.40
N ASP A 145 -12.84 -18.52 -11.09
CA ASP A 145 -11.80 -19.50 -11.41
C ASP A 145 -10.67 -19.42 -10.39
N PRO A 146 -10.70 -20.25 -9.33
CA PRO A 146 -9.69 -20.24 -8.27
C PRO A 146 -8.27 -20.61 -8.72
N THR A 147 -8.07 -21.03 -9.98
CA THR A 147 -6.73 -21.29 -10.54
C THR A 147 -6.09 -20.04 -11.14
N GLN A 148 -6.86 -18.97 -11.34
CA GLN A 148 -6.42 -17.74 -11.95
C GLN A 148 -6.34 -16.59 -10.93
N PRO A 149 -5.19 -15.92 -10.78
CA PRO A 149 -5.08 -14.75 -9.92
C PRO A 149 -5.70 -13.51 -10.58
N ARG A 150 -6.28 -12.62 -9.77
CA ARG A 150 -6.57 -11.23 -10.14
C ARG A 150 -5.29 -10.54 -10.56
N GLN A 151 -5.36 -9.70 -11.59
CA GLN A 151 -4.18 -9.11 -12.23
C GLN A 151 -4.26 -7.59 -12.33
N TYR A 152 -3.11 -6.93 -12.18
CA TYR A 152 -2.86 -5.59 -12.68
C TYR A 152 -2.27 -5.69 -14.08
N PHE A 153 -2.78 -4.91 -15.03
CA PHE A 153 -2.27 -4.86 -16.40
C PHE A 153 -1.43 -3.61 -16.63
N GLN A 154 -0.54 -3.63 -17.62
CA GLN A 154 0.22 -2.46 -18.07
C GLN A 154 -0.68 -1.46 -18.82
N ILE A 155 -1.58 -0.82 -18.10
CA ILE A 155 -2.47 0.23 -18.60
C ILE A 155 -2.39 1.45 -17.70
N ALA A 156 -2.70 2.63 -18.25
CA ALA A 156 -2.77 3.86 -17.47
C ALA A 156 -3.78 3.66 -16.31
N HIS A 157 -3.35 3.97 -15.09
CA HIS A 157 -4.09 3.60 -13.89
C HIS A 157 -4.25 4.80 -12.95
N LEU A 158 -5.50 5.14 -12.64
CA LEU A 158 -5.83 6.32 -11.83
C LEU A 158 -5.22 6.25 -10.42
N ALA A 159 -5.24 5.07 -9.78
CA ALA A 159 -4.67 4.93 -8.45
C ALA A 159 -3.13 5.04 -8.46
N ALA A 160 -2.48 4.57 -9.53
CA ALA A 160 -1.03 4.75 -9.68
C ALA A 160 -0.69 6.23 -9.80
N LEU A 161 -1.35 6.95 -10.70
CA LEU A 161 -1.20 8.41 -10.85
C LEU A 161 -1.45 9.15 -9.52
N SER A 162 -2.52 8.79 -8.82
CA SER A 162 -2.91 9.43 -7.56
C SER A 162 -1.84 9.27 -6.48
N TRP A 163 -1.36 8.04 -6.24
CA TRP A 163 -0.32 7.79 -5.25
C TRP A 163 1.03 8.41 -5.62
N VAL A 164 1.37 8.46 -6.90
CA VAL A 164 2.56 9.18 -7.38
C VAL A 164 2.44 10.67 -7.08
N ALA A 165 1.30 11.29 -7.36
CA ALA A 165 1.06 12.69 -7.04
C ALA A 165 1.14 12.94 -5.51
N LEU A 166 0.55 12.05 -4.70
CA LEU A 166 0.64 12.13 -3.24
C LEU A 166 2.09 12.08 -2.76
N ALA A 167 2.89 11.13 -3.27
CA ALA A 167 4.30 11.00 -2.94
C ALA A 167 5.13 12.21 -3.37
N GLN A 168 4.94 12.72 -4.59
CA GLN A 168 5.60 13.93 -5.09
C GLN A 168 5.30 15.16 -4.23
N ARG A 169 4.07 15.27 -3.72
CA ARG A 169 3.63 16.39 -2.88
C ARG A 169 3.91 16.18 -1.39
N ARG A 170 4.46 15.01 -1.02
CA ARG A 170 4.65 14.57 0.36
C ARG A 170 3.36 14.67 1.18
N TYR A 171 2.22 14.37 0.56
CA TYR A 171 0.89 14.52 1.17
C TYR A 171 0.38 13.16 1.65
N ASN A 172 0.10 13.06 2.94
CA ASN A 172 -0.49 11.89 3.56
C ASN A 172 -2.03 11.98 3.46
N PRO A 173 -2.68 11.11 2.66
CA PRO A 173 -4.12 11.17 2.45
C PRO A 173 -4.95 10.82 3.70
N PHE A 174 -4.38 10.07 4.65
CA PHE A 174 -5.09 9.67 5.88
C PHE A 174 -5.19 10.82 6.89
N THR A 175 -4.14 11.63 6.98
CA THR A 175 -4.11 12.80 7.89
C THR A 175 -4.60 14.07 7.20
N GLY A 176 -4.51 14.13 5.87
CA GLY A 176 -4.77 15.34 5.10
C GLY A 176 -3.66 16.40 5.22
N THR A 177 -2.45 15.97 5.58
CA THR A 177 -1.29 16.84 5.87
C THR A 177 -0.01 16.28 5.26
N ASN A 178 1.11 16.95 5.45
CA ASN A 178 2.43 16.47 5.01
C ASN A 178 3.19 15.75 6.13
N SER A 179 2.48 15.09 7.03
CA SER A 179 3.04 14.45 8.22
C SER A 179 2.37 13.11 8.52
N LEU A 180 3.06 12.29 9.30
CA LEU A 180 2.50 11.11 9.93
C LEU A 180 1.41 11.52 10.96
N PRO A 181 0.45 10.63 11.24
CA PRO A 181 -0.61 10.86 12.24
C PRO A 181 -0.06 11.03 13.66
#